data_AF-A8DVF8-F1
#
_entry.id   AF-A8DVF8-F1
#
_cell.length_a   1.000
_cell.length_b   1.000
_cell.length_c   1.000
_cell.angle_alpha   90.00
_cell.angle_beta   90.00
_cell.angle_gamma   90.00
#
_symmetry.space_group_name_H-M   'P 1'
#
loop_
_entity.id
_entity.type
_entity.pdbx_description
1 polymer ?
#
loop_
_entity_poly.entity_id
_entity_poly.type
_entity_poly.pdbx_seq_one_letter_code
_entity_poly.pdbx_strand_id
1 'polypeptide(L)' 'NYRPISILLVLSKVIERHVHDSLYTYLNDNSLLYSRQSGFRKHHNTKIALIKI' A
#
# COMPACT_ATOMS: atom_id res chain seq x y z
N ASN A 1 -19.22 -14.55 9.44
CA ASN A 1 -17.77 -14.34 9.36
C ASN A 1 -17.45 -12.97 9.93
N TYR A 2 -16.97 -12.89 11.18
CA TYR A 2 -16.58 -11.63 11.81
C TYR A 2 -15.12 -11.33 11.51
N ARG A 3 -14.81 -10.12 11.01
CA ARG A 3 -13.44 -9.66 10.78
C ARG A 3 -13.13 -8.54 11.79
N PRO A 4 -12.42 -8.82 12.89
CA PRO A 4 -12.09 -7.80 13.87
C PRO A 4 -11.19 -6.72 13.24
N ILE A 5 -11.35 -5.48 13.70
CA ILE A 5 -10.62 -4.31 13.20
C ILE A 5 -9.90 -3.66 14.38
N SER A 6 -8.62 -3.35 14.22
CA SER A 6 -7.85 -2.63 15.23
C SER A 6 -8.21 -1.15 15.22
N ILE A 7 -8.65 -0.62 16.36
CA ILE A 7 -8.90 0.81 16.54
C ILE A 7 -7.62 1.44 17.09
N LEU A 8 -6.81 2.00 16.20
CA LEU A 8 -5.57 2.67 16.58
C LEU A 8 -5.82 4.10 17.08
N LEU A 9 -5.07 4.51 18.09
CA LEU A 9 -4.99 5.89 18.57
C LEU A 9 -4.53 6.83 17.44
N VAL A 10 -4.96 8.09 17.48
CA VAL A 10 -4.67 9.09 16.44
C VAL A 10 -3.17 9.21 16.17
N LEU A 11 -2.34 9.26 17.22
CA LEU A 11 -0.88 9.33 17.09
C LEU A 11 -0.30 8.12 16.34
N SER A 12 -0.83 6.91 16.61
CA SER A 12 -0.36 5.70 15.94
C SER A 12 -0.66 5.73 14.44
N LYS A 13 -1.79 6.31 14.03
CA LYS A 13 -2.12 6.47 12.59
C LYS A 13 -1.17 7.44 11.88
N VAL A 14 -0.74 8.49 12.58
CA VAL A 14 0.24 9.46 12.03
C VAL A 14 1.60 8.79 11.83
N ILE A 15 2.07 8.04 12.82
CA ILE A 15 3.33 7.29 12.73
C ILE A 15 3.25 6.23 11.62
N GLU A 16 2.17 5.45 11.58
CA GLU A 16 1.93 4.44 10.54
C GLU A 16 2.00 5.06 9.15
N ARG A 17 1.38 6.23 8.96
CA ARG A 17 1.42 6.96 7.69
C ARG A 17 2.84 7.37 7.31
N HIS A 18 3.59 7.93 8.24
CA HIS A 18 4.96 8.37 7.98
C HIS A 18 5.89 7.20 7.62
N VAL A 19 5.80 6.10 8.35
CA VAL A 19 6.56 4.87 8.06
C VAL A 19 6.17 4.31 6.70
N HIS A 20 4.87 4.27 6.40
CA HIS A 20 4.37 3.83 5.10
C HIS A 20 4.96 4.65 3.95
N ASP A 21 4.91 5.99 4.04
CA ASP A 21 5.40 6.86 2.97
C ASP A 21 6.92 6.69 2.76
N SER A 22 7.71 6.61 3.84
CA SER A 22 9.16 6.35 3.76
C SER A 22 9.49 4.99 3.13
N LEU A 23 8.87 3.92 3.64
CA LEU A 23 9.10 2.56 3.15
C LEU A 23 8.63 2.39 1.71
N TYR A 24 7.50 2.99 1.34
CA TYR A 24 6.99 2.96 -0.03
C TYR A 24 7.95 3.64 -1.00
N THR A 25 8.51 4.79 -0.62
CA THR A 25 9.50 5.51 -1.45
C THR A 25 10.74 4.65 -1.66
N TYR A 26 11.28 4.05 -0.60
CA TYR A 26 12.42 3.13 -0.70
C TYR A 26 12.16 1.94 -1.61
N LEU A 27 10.99 1.28 -1.47
CA LEU A 27 10.62 0.14 -2.30
C LEU A 27 10.46 0.53 -3.78
N ASN A 28 9.96 1.74 -4.05
CA ASN A 28 9.77 2.22 -5.41
C ASN A 28 11.11 2.58 -6.07
N ASP A 29 11.98 3.29 -5.36
CA ASP A 29 13.30 3.70 -5.87
C ASP A 29 14.20 2.49 -6.16
N ASN A 30 14.10 1.45 -5.34
CA ASN A 30 14.84 0.20 -5.56
C ASN A 30 14.13 -0.78 -6.50
N SER A 31 12.99 -0.39 -7.12
CA SER A 31 12.20 -1.25 -8.01
C SER A 31 11.84 -2.62 -7.41
N LEU A 32 11.67 -2.69 -6.08
CA LEU A 32 11.38 -3.93 -5.33
C LEU A 32 9.89 -4.31 -5.37
N LEU A 33 9.04 -3.41 -5.85
CA LEU A 33 7.62 -3.65 -6.02
C LEU A 33 7.35 -4.49 -7.27
N TYR A 34 6.62 -5.59 -7.09
CA TYR A 34 6.31 -6.53 -8.17
C TYR A 34 5.61 -5.84 -9.35
N SER A 35 6.08 -6.09 -10.58
CA SER A 35 5.68 -5.37 -11.79
C SER A 35 4.18 -5.43 -12.10
N ARG A 36 3.50 -6.52 -11.74
CA ARG A 36 2.05 -6.70 -11.91
C ARG A 36 1.22 -6.42 -10.65
N GLN A 37 1.86 -5.99 -9.55
CA GLN A 37 1.14 -5.59 -8.35
C GLN A 37 0.32 -4.35 -8.65
N SER A 38 -1.01 -4.51 -8.63
CA SER A 38 -1.94 -3.41 -8.92
C SER A 38 -2.63 -2.89 -7.66
N GLY A 39 -2.75 -3.73 -6.61
CA GLY A 39 -3.24 -3.30 -5.31
C GLY A 39 -2.17 -2.54 -4.53
N PHE A 40 -2.58 -1.52 -3.78
CA PHE A 40 -1.72 -0.74 -2.88
C PHE A 40 -0.55 -0.01 -3.57
N ARG A 41 -0.66 0.26 -4.88
CA ARG A 41 0.27 1.13 -5.62
C ARG A 41 -0.43 2.41 -6.05
N LYS A 42 0.24 3.54 -5.87
CA LYS A 42 -0.24 4.83 -6.36
C LYS A 42 -0.39 4.77 -7.88
N HIS A 43 -1.51 5.26 -8.40
CA HIS A 43 -1.86 5.25 -9.83
C HIS A 43 -2.16 3.88 -10.47
N HIS A 44 -2.18 2.78 -9.69
CA HIS A 44 -2.67 1.48 -10.18
C HIS A 44 -4.11 1.26 -9.75
N ASN A 45 -5.04 1.28 -10.71
CA ASN A 45 -6.44 0.93 -10.46
C ASN A 45 -6.65 -0.56 -10.71
N THR A 46 -7.68 -1.14 -10.07
CA THR A 46 -8.08 -2.55 -10.28
C THR A 46 -8.36 -2.86 -11.76
N LYS A 47 -8.76 -1.85 -12.55
CA LYS A 47 -8.92 -1.97 -14.00
C LYS A 47 -7.62 -2.37 -14.72
N ILE A 48 -6.48 -1.87 -14.26
CA ILE A 48 -5.16 -2.20 -14.82
C ILE A 48 -4.81 -3.66 -14.53
N ALA A 49 -5.21 -4.20 -13.38
CA ALA A 49 -5.02 -5.61 -13.05
C ALA A 49 -5.78 -6.54 -14.01
N LEU A 50 -6.95 -6.10 -14.49
CA LEU A 50 -7.81 -6.89 -15.38
C LEU A 50 -7.35 -6.83 -16.84
N ILE A 51 -6.68 -5.74 -17.24
CA ILE A 51 -6.16 -5.54 -18.59
C ILE A 51 -4.72 -6.08 -18.73
N LYS A 52 -3.89 -6.00 -17.68
CA LYS A 52 -2.51 -6.53 -17.65
C LYS A 52 -2.46 -8.00 -17.18
N ILE A 53 -3.18 -8.89 -17.87
CA ILE A 53 -2.95 -10.34 -17.80
C ILE A 53 -1.75 -10.70 -18.68
#